data_AF-A0A0B8PSN2-F1
#
_entry.id   AF-A0A0B8PSN2-F1
#
_cell.length_a   1.000
_cell.length_b   1.000
_cell.length_c   1.000
_cell.angle_alpha   90.00
_cell.angle_beta   90.00
_cell.angle_gamma   90.00
#
_symmetry.space_group_name_H-M   'P 1'
#
loop_
_entity.id
_entity.type
_entity.pdbx_description
1 polymer ?
#
loop_
_entity_poly.entity_id
_entity_poly.type
_entity_poly.pdbx_seq_one_letter_code
_entity_poly.pdbx_strand_id
1 'polypeptide(L)'
;MEKNLFGFFLCLLALPMVALLSGGLWSAIPRSYTRKVPRGLHLLSLLPILLVVVWGVFQIAPYLEKIWFNDGLIIYLADHGWDYQQRNSLIVGMAMGFAVIPTIFTIAEDAIFSVPKHLSEGSLALGATEWQTLTRVVLLTASPGIISAIMLGMGRAVGETMIVLTVTGNTPLTDWNVFEGLRSLTATIATELPESKVGSSHYRLLFLSALVLFLFTFIVNSVAESVRQRLRDKYRSL
;
A
#
# COMPACT_ATOMS: atom_id res chain seq x y z
N MET A 1 -13.55 10.44 15.59
CA MET A 1 -13.48 9.95 14.19
C MET A 1 -14.12 8.57 14.02
N GLU A 2 -14.34 7.81 15.11
CA GLU A 2 -14.94 6.47 15.10
C GLU A 2 -16.39 6.43 14.56
N LYS A 3 -17.16 7.50 14.73
CA LYS A 3 -18.59 7.58 14.34
C LYS A 3 -18.87 7.85 12.86
N ASN A 4 -17.84 8.01 12.02
CA ASN A 4 -18.02 8.43 10.62
C ASN A 4 -17.52 7.40 9.61
N LEU A 5 -17.22 6.17 10.03
CA LEU A 5 -16.67 5.13 9.15
C LEU A 5 -17.66 4.77 8.04
N PHE A 6 -18.95 4.68 8.38
CA PHE A 6 -20.04 4.53 7.43
C PHE A 6 -20.13 5.73 6.45
N GLY A 7 -19.86 6.95 6.93
CA GLY A 7 -19.81 8.15 6.09
C GLY A 7 -18.68 8.14 5.05
N PHE A 8 -17.52 7.56 5.38
CA PHE A 8 -16.43 7.39 4.42
C PHE A 8 -16.78 6.36 3.33
N PHE A 9 -17.37 5.23 3.70
CA PHE A 9 -17.85 4.24 2.72
C PHE A 9 -18.95 4.82 1.81
N LEU A 10 -19.89 5.57 2.38
CA LEU A 10 -20.90 6.28 1.61
C LEU A 10 -20.28 7.32 0.68
N CYS A 11 -19.24 8.05 1.09
CA CYS A 11 -18.55 8.98 0.21
C CYS A 11 -17.89 8.27 -0.99
N LEU A 12 -17.23 7.12 -0.76
CA LEU A 12 -16.59 6.35 -1.82
C LEU A 12 -17.58 5.91 -2.91
N LEU A 13 -18.81 5.57 -2.52
CA LEU A 13 -19.91 5.24 -3.45
C LEU A 13 -20.62 6.47 -4.03
N ALA A 14 -20.79 7.53 -3.24
CA ALA A 14 -21.51 8.73 -3.64
C ALA A 14 -20.71 9.61 -4.61
N LEU A 15 -19.39 9.69 -4.46
CA LEU A 15 -18.52 10.51 -5.32
C LEU A 15 -18.63 10.14 -6.82
N PRO A 16 -18.50 8.88 -7.24
CA PRO A 16 -18.67 8.53 -8.66
C PRO A 16 -20.13 8.74 -9.13
N MET A 17 -21.13 8.45 -8.30
CA MET A 17 -22.54 8.69 -8.66
C MET A 17 -22.85 10.18 -8.84
N VAL A 18 -22.32 11.05 -7.98
CA VAL A 18 -22.47 12.50 -8.08
C VAL A 18 -21.68 13.06 -9.25
N ALA A 19 -20.50 12.53 -9.56
CA ALA A 19 -19.76 12.91 -10.76
C ALA A 19 -20.56 12.57 -12.03
N LEU A 20 -21.22 11.40 -12.07
CA LEU A 20 -22.08 11.00 -13.18
C LEU A 20 -23.36 11.86 -13.27
N LEU A 21 -24.02 12.12 -12.14
CA LEU A 21 -25.22 12.96 -12.08
C LEU A 21 -24.94 14.41 -12.43
N SER A 22 -23.82 14.97 -11.95
CA SER A 22 -23.41 16.33 -12.30
C SER A 22 -23.00 16.44 -13.77
N GLY A 23 -22.35 15.42 -14.34
CA GLY A 23 -22.11 15.32 -15.79
C GLY A 23 -23.41 15.23 -16.60
N GLY A 24 -24.40 14.46 -16.13
CA GLY A 24 -25.72 14.33 -16.74
C GLY A 24 -26.57 15.61 -16.61
N LEU A 25 -26.51 16.30 -15.48
CA LEU A 25 -27.15 17.60 -15.30
C LEU A 25 -26.48 18.66 -16.16
N TRP A 26 -25.15 18.62 -16.31
CA TRP A 26 -24.42 19.53 -17.19
C TRP A 26 -24.78 19.34 -18.67
N SER A 27 -25.09 18.11 -19.10
CA SER A 27 -25.57 17.84 -20.46
C SER A 27 -27.03 18.28 -20.67
N ALA A 28 -27.82 18.39 -19.60
CA ALA A 28 -29.19 18.91 -19.62
C ALA A 28 -29.28 20.45 -19.52
N ILE A 29 -28.18 21.15 -19.19
CA ILE A 29 -28.17 22.61 -19.05
C ILE A 29 -28.14 23.30 -20.44
N PRO A 30 -29.04 24.25 -20.72
CA PRO A 30 -29.09 24.96 -22.00
C PRO A 30 -27.79 25.73 -22.31
N ARG A 31 -27.39 25.69 -23.60
CA ARG A 31 -26.09 26.16 -24.14
C ARG A 31 -25.68 27.62 -23.83
N SER A 32 -26.58 28.42 -23.24
CA SER A 32 -26.33 29.82 -22.86
C SER A 32 -25.40 29.98 -21.64
N TYR A 33 -25.40 29.02 -20.71
CA TYR A 33 -24.51 29.06 -19.53
C TYR A 33 -23.15 28.38 -19.80
N THR A 34 -23.13 27.36 -20.65
CA THR A 34 -21.92 26.60 -21.01
C THR A 34 -20.92 27.41 -21.84
N ARG A 35 -21.36 28.49 -22.50
CA ARG A 35 -20.48 29.39 -23.29
C ARG A 35 -19.71 30.42 -22.46
N LYS A 36 -20.11 30.66 -21.19
CA LYS A 36 -19.44 31.62 -20.28
C LYS A 36 -18.29 31.00 -19.50
N VAL A 37 -18.14 29.69 -19.50
CA VAL A 37 -17.10 28.98 -18.76
C VAL A 37 -15.94 28.65 -19.71
N PRO A 38 -14.72 29.15 -19.47
CA PRO A 38 -13.55 28.82 -20.26
C PRO A 38 -13.31 27.30 -20.29
N ARG A 39 -12.84 26.76 -21.42
CA ARG A 39 -12.71 25.30 -21.70
C ARG A 39 -11.86 24.48 -20.70
N GLY A 40 -11.19 25.10 -19.72
CA GLY A 40 -10.48 24.41 -18.62
C GLY A 40 -11.12 24.55 -17.23
N LEU A 41 -12.11 25.44 -17.05
CA LEU A 41 -12.74 25.69 -15.74
C LEU A 41 -13.87 24.70 -15.39
N HIS A 42 -14.23 23.80 -16.31
CA HIS A 42 -15.24 22.77 -16.06
C HIS A 42 -14.86 21.86 -14.88
N LEU A 43 -13.56 21.59 -14.70
CA LEU A 43 -13.04 20.83 -13.56
C LEU A 43 -13.14 21.65 -12.25
N LEU A 44 -12.92 22.96 -12.32
CA LEU A 44 -13.01 23.86 -11.18
C LEU A 44 -14.46 24.04 -10.70
N SER A 45 -15.44 23.99 -11.60
CA SER A 45 -16.86 24.02 -11.23
C SER A 45 -17.35 22.73 -10.56
N LEU A 46 -16.67 21.61 -10.78
CA LEU A 46 -16.96 20.32 -10.11
C LEU A 46 -16.51 20.32 -8.66
N LEU A 47 -15.42 21.01 -8.34
CA LEU A 47 -14.84 21.08 -6.99
C LEU A 47 -15.84 21.52 -5.90
N PRO A 48 -16.58 22.64 -6.02
CA PRO A 48 -17.54 23.05 -4.99
C PRO A 48 -18.72 22.09 -4.86
N ILE A 49 -19.18 21.48 -5.96
CA ILE A 49 -20.27 20.49 -5.95
C ILE A 49 -19.84 19.25 -5.16
N LEU A 50 -18.63 18.75 -5.42
CA LEU A 50 -18.06 17.62 -4.69
C LEU A 50 -17.93 17.92 -3.19
N LEU A 51 -17.46 19.12 -2.82
CA LEU A 51 -17.35 19.52 -1.41
C LEU A 51 -18.70 19.57 -0.69
N VAL A 52 -19.74 20.12 -1.34
CA VAL A 52 -21.10 20.18 -0.77
C VAL A 52 -21.66 18.77 -0.57
N VAL A 53 -21.43 17.87 -1.53
CA VAL A 53 -21.90 16.49 -1.45
C VAL A 53 -21.17 15.72 -0.36
N VAL A 54 -19.84 15.84 -0.27
CA VAL A 54 -19.07 15.23 0.83
C VAL A 54 -19.63 15.73 2.16
N TRP A 55 -19.79 17.04 2.33
CA TRP A 55 -20.36 17.61 3.55
C TRP A 55 -21.76 17.06 3.86
N GLY A 56 -22.65 16.96 2.87
CA GLY A 56 -23.99 16.41 3.05
C GLY A 56 -23.98 14.93 3.43
N VAL A 57 -23.11 14.12 2.81
CA VAL A 57 -22.96 12.70 3.15
C VAL A 57 -22.50 12.53 4.59
N PHE A 58 -21.53 13.32 5.06
CA PHE A 58 -21.08 13.25 6.46
C PHE A 58 -22.17 13.64 7.47
N GLN A 59 -23.13 14.49 7.08
CA GLN A 59 -24.28 14.83 7.93
C GLN A 59 -25.37 13.74 7.95
N ILE A 60 -25.59 13.07 6.82
CA ILE A 60 -26.66 12.06 6.66
C ILE A 60 -26.19 10.68 7.15
N ALA A 61 -24.89 10.38 7.03
CA ALA A 61 -24.27 9.12 7.42
C ALA A 61 -24.66 8.61 8.83
N PRO A 62 -24.59 9.40 9.91
CA PRO A 62 -24.94 8.89 11.25
C PRO A 62 -26.42 8.50 11.39
N TYR A 63 -27.32 9.13 10.63
CA TYR A 63 -28.74 8.78 10.65
C TYR A 63 -29.02 7.49 9.89
N LEU A 64 -28.39 7.31 8.73
CA LEU A 64 -28.48 6.07 7.95
C LEU A 64 -27.87 4.89 8.71
N GLU A 65 -26.73 5.09 9.36
CA GLU A 65 -26.06 4.05 10.16
C GLU A 65 -26.96 3.55 11.29
N LYS A 66 -27.68 4.45 11.96
CA LYS A 66 -28.63 4.09 13.02
C LYS A 66 -29.83 3.29 12.49
N ILE A 67 -30.33 3.60 11.30
CA ILE A 67 -31.48 2.92 10.68
C ILE A 67 -31.11 1.52 10.19
N TRP A 68 -29.91 1.37 9.61
CA TRP A 68 -29.49 0.11 8.97
C TRP A 68 -28.74 -0.83 9.93
N PHE A 69 -28.00 -0.31 10.89
CA PHE A 69 -27.09 -1.10 11.75
C PHE A 69 -27.32 -0.89 13.25
N ASN A 70 -28.48 -0.33 13.64
CA ASN A 70 -29.02 -0.31 15.01
C ASN A 70 -27.96 -0.17 16.13
N ASP A 71 -27.19 0.93 16.06
CA ASP A 71 -26.10 1.39 16.97
C ASP A 71 -24.65 1.24 16.49
N GLY A 72 -24.41 0.70 15.29
CA GLY A 72 -23.19 0.99 14.53
C GLY A 72 -22.60 -0.21 13.80
N LEU A 73 -22.01 0.06 12.62
CA LEU A 73 -21.44 -0.98 11.76
C LEU A 73 -20.38 -1.82 12.51
N ILE A 74 -19.57 -1.18 13.34
CA ILE A 74 -18.49 -1.83 14.11
C ILE A 74 -19.06 -2.80 15.17
N ILE A 75 -20.17 -2.45 15.81
CA ILE A 75 -20.82 -3.28 16.84
C ILE A 75 -21.48 -4.51 16.18
N TYR A 76 -22.10 -4.33 15.01
CA TYR A 76 -22.66 -5.43 14.22
C TYR A 76 -21.59 -6.43 13.74
N LEU A 77 -20.44 -5.93 13.29
CA LEU A 77 -19.30 -6.79 12.91
C LEU A 77 -18.69 -7.52 14.12
N ALA A 78 -18.58 -6.85 15.28
CA ALA A 78 -18.11 -7.46 16.51
C ALA A 78 -19.04 -8.59 16.99
N ASP A 79 -20.36 -8.42 16.87
CA ASP A 79 -21.35 -9.45 17.22
C ASP A 79 -21.29 -10.68 16.30
N HIS A 80 -20.78 -10.51 15.07
CA HIS A 80 -20.52 -11.60 14.13
C HIS A 80 -19.10 -12.22 14.27
N GLY A 81 -18.35 -11.85 15.32
CA GLY A 81 -17.03 -12.41 15.64
C GLY A 81 -15.86 -11.74 14.92
N TRP A 82 -16.05 -10.56 14.33
CA TRP A 82 -14.99 -9.81 13.65
C TRP A 82 -14.71 -8.54 14.46
N ASP A 83 -13.76 -8.61 15.38
CA ASP A 83 -13.30 -7.40 16.09
C ASP A 83 -12.58 -6.51 15.07
N TYR A 84 -13.16 -5.33 14.82
CA TYR A 84 -12.67 -4.37 13.85
C TYR A 84 -12.08 -3.17 14.59
N GLN A 85 -10.76 -3.06 14.55
CA GLN A 85 -10.05 -1.88 15.04
C GLN A 85 -9.72 -0.95 13.87
N GLN A 86 -9.89 0.36 14.08
CA GLN A 86 -9.49 1.37 13.10
C GLN A 86 -7.96 1.32 12.84
N ARG A 87 -7.18 0.89 13.83
CA ARG A 87 -5.74 0.66 13.74
C ARG A 87 -5.47 -0.82 13.51
N ASN A 88 -5.67 -1.28 12.28
CA ASN A 88 -5.55 -2.69 11.93
C ASN A 88 -4.35 -3.02 11.04
N SER A 89 -4.01 -4.30 11.04
CA SER A 89 -2.91 -4.88 10.27
C SER A 89 -3.11 -4.76 8.75
N LEU A 90 -4.37 -4.76 8.28
CA LEU A 90 -4.69 -4.56 6.87
C LEU A 90 -4.21 -3.19 6.35
N ILE A 91 -4.54 -2.12 7.08
CA ILE A 91 -4.16 -0.75 6.72
C ILE A 91 -2.64 -0.60 6.74
N VAL A 92 -1.95 -1.27 7.69
CA VAL A 92 -0.49 -1.34 7.70
C VAL A 92 0.04 -2.00 6.44
N GLY A 93 -0.48 -3.17 6.07
CA GLY A 93 -0.07 -3.89 4.87
C GLY A 93 -0.24 -3.05 3.61
N MET A 94 -1.36 -2.33 3.49
CA MET A 94 -1.60 -1.39 2.39
C MET A 94 -0.60 -0.23 2.40
N ALA A 95 -0.41 0.43 3.54
CA ALA A 95 0.51 1.56 3.67
C ALA A 95 1.97 1.16 3.33
N MET A 96 2.39 0.00 3.83
CA MET A 96 3.72 -0.57 3.56
C MET A 96 3.86 -0.96 2.08
N GLY A 97 2.82 -1.54 1.48
CA GLY A 97 2.78 -1.82 0.05
C GLY A 97 3.02 -0.55 -0.77
N PHE A 98 2.28 0.53 -0.48
CA PHE A 98 2.47 1.82 -1.14
C PHE A 98 3.87 2.41 -0.94
N ALA A 99 4.46 2.28 0.25
CA ALA A 99 5.80 2.79 0.53
C ALA A 99 6.90 2.03 -0.23
N VAL A 100 6.75 0.71 -0.39
CA VAL A 100 7.77 -0.15 -1.00
C VAL A 100 7.70 -0.16 -2.54
N ILE A 101 6.52 0.08 -3.13
CA ILE A 101 6.31 0.07 -4.59
C ILE A 101 7.34 0.92 -5.36
N PRO A 102 7.59 2.21 -5.04
CA PRO A 102 8.55 3.02 -5.77
C PRO A 102 9.97 2.47 -5.73
N THR A 103 10.36 1.88 -4.61
CA THR A 103 11.69 1.27 -4.45
C THR A 103 11.83 0.03 -5.34
N ILE A 104 10.84 -0.87 -5.31
CA ILE A 104 10.85 -2.06 -6.17
C ILE A 104 10.84 -1.65 -7.65
N PHE A 105 9.98 -0.69 -8.01
CA PHE A 105 9.84 -0.20 -9.38
C PHE A 105 11.18 0.30 -9.94
N THR A 106 11.86 1.19 -9.21
CA THR A 106 13.12 1.79 -9.68
C THR A 106 14.20 0.72 -9.93
N ILE A 107 14.33 -0.25 -9.01
CA ILE A 107 15.36 -1.29 -9.13
C ILE A 107 14.99 -2.33 -10.21
N ALA A 108 13.71 -2.65 -10.35
CA ALA A 108 13.24 -3.54 -11.40
C ALA A 108 13.37 -2.89 -12.79
N GLU A 109 13.12 -1.58 -12.89
CA GLU A 109 13.33 -0.80 -14.11
C GLU A 109 14.79 -0.83 -14.55
N ASP A 110 15.73 -0.55 -13.63
CA ASP A 110 17.17 -0.66 -13.89
C ASP A 110 17.56 -2.07 -14.38
N ALA A 111 16.98 -3.11 -13.78
CA ALA A 111 17.23 -4.50 -14.19
C ALA A 111 16.75 -4.78 -15.62
N ILE A 112 15.58 -4.27 -16.02
CA ILE A 112 15.04 -4.43 -17.37
C ILE A 112 15.90 -3.68 -18.40
N PHE A 113 16.28 -2.44 -18.09
CA PHE A 113 17.11 -1.63 -18.99
C PHE A 113 18.58 -2.08 -19.07
N SER A 114 19.04 -2.90 -18.13
CA SER A 114 20.36 -3.53 -18.20
C SER A 114 20.48 -4.65 -19.24
N VAL A 115 19.35 -5.15 -19.77
CA VAL A 115 19.35 -6.22 -20.77
C VAL A 115 19.92 -5.68 -22.09
N PRO A 116 20.95 -6.34 -22.67
CA PRO A 116 21.54 -5.89 -23.92
C PRO A 116 20.53 -5.84 -25.09
N LYS A 117 20.47 -4.72 -25.81
CA LYS A 117 19.53 -4.51 -26.92
C LYS A 117 19.63 -5.55 -28.03
N HIS A 118 20.82 -6.10 -28.27
CA HIS A 118 21.03 -7.12 -29.31
C HIS A 118 20.22 -8.40 -29.08
N LEU A 119 19.88 -8.73 -27.82
CA LEU A 119 19.00 -9.87 -27.51
C LEU A 119 17.56 -9.59 -27.96
N SER A 120 17.08 -8.36 -27.74
CA SER A 120 15.76 -7.93 -28.16
C SER A 120 15.67 -7.80 -29.68
N GLU A 121 16.65 -7.14 -30.30
CA GLU A 121 16.72 -6.95 -31.76
C GLU A 121 16.89 -8.29 -32.50
N GLY A 122 17.71 -9.20 -31.96
CA GLY A 122 17.87 -10.55 -32.51
C GLY A 122 16.58 -11.37 -32.43
N SER A 123 15.82 -11.25 -31.34
CA SER A 123 14.50 -11.89 -31.22
C SER A 123 13.51 -11.36 -32.26
N LEU A 124 13.47 -10.04 -32.46
CA LEU A 124 12.59 -9.42 -33.45
C LEU A 124 12.99 -9.80 -34.89
N ALA A 125 14.30 -9.90 -35.17
CA ALA A 125 14.83 -10.33 -36.48
C ALA A 125 14.46 -11.78 -36.83
N LEU A 126 14.24 -12.63 -35.83
CA LEU A 126 13.74 -14.01 -36.00
C LEU A 126 12.22 -14.09 -36.23
N GLY A 127 11.54 -12.95 -36.36
CA GLY A 127 10.09 -12.88 -36.56
C GLY A 127 9.26 -13.00 -35.28
N ALA A 128 9.88 -12.85 -34.10
CA ALA A 128 9.13 -12.81 -32.85
C ALA A 128 8.34 -11.49 -32.72
N THR A 129 7.20 -11.56 -32.05
CA THR A 129 6.42 -10.36 -31.69
C THR A 129 7.04 -9.64 -30.49
N GLU A 130 6.79 -8.34 -30.35
CA GLU A 130 7.25 -7.55 -29.19
C GLU A 130 6.86 -8.19 -27.85
N TRP A 131 5.66 -8.77 -27.77
CA TRP A 131 5.20 -9.50 -26.58
C TRP A 131 6.02 -10.76 -26.30
N GLN A 132 6.36 -11.53 -27.34
CA GLN A 132 7.21 -12.73 -27.20
C GLN A 132 8.64 -12.34 -26.80
N THR A 133 9.19 -11.28 -27.39
CA THR A 133 10.52 -10.75 -27.03
C THR A 133 10.54 -10.25 -25.58
N LEU A 134 9.52 -9.50 -25.15
CA LEU A 134 9.40 -9.04 -23.77
C LEU A 134 9.34 -10.20 -22.79
N THR A 135 8.45 -11.16 -23.03
CA THR A 135 8.18 -12.25 -22.07
C THR A 135 9.27 -13.32 -22.04
N ARG A 136 9.81 -13.71 -23.19
CA ARG A 136 10.76 -14.84 -23.29
C ARG A 136 12.22 -14.43 -23.27
N VAL A 137 12.54 -13.18 -23.60
CA VAL A 137 13.93 -12.70 -23.67
C VAL A 137 14.17 -11.67 -22.58
N VAL A 138 13.50 -10.53 -22.63
CA VAL A 138 13.78 -9.40 -21.73
C VAL A 138 13.47 -9.73 -20.27
N LEU A 139 12.24 -10.17 -19.97
CA LEU A 139 11.83 -10.51 -18.61
C LEU A 139 12.60 -11.71 -18.06
N LEU A 140 12.95 -12.67 -18.91
CA LEU A 140 13.73 -13.84 -18.49
C LEU A 140 15.16 -13.44 -18.10
N THR A 141 15.82 -12.62 -18.93
CA THR A 141 17.16 -12.10 -18.65
C THR A 141 17.19 -11.11 -17.48
N ALA A 142 16.16 -10.28 -17.33
CA ALA A 142 16.02 -9.34 -16.21
C ALA A 142 15.50 -9.97 -14.91
N SER A 143 14.97 -11.20 -14.96
CA SER A 143 14.38 -11.90 -13.81
C SER A 143 15.25 -11.91 -12.54
N PRO A 144 16.59 -12.03 -12.61
CA PRO A 144 17.43 -11.96 -11.42
C PRO A 144 17.35 -10.62 -10.71
N GLY A 145 17.40 -9.52 -11.49
CA GLY A 145 17.35 -8.17 -10.95
C GLY A 145 15.96 -7.84 -10.40
N ILE A 146 14.89 -8.32 -11.05
CA ILE A 146 13.51 -8.16 -10.55
C ILE A 146 13.33 -8.91 -9.21
N ILE A 147 13.82 -10.15 -9.10
CA ILE A 147 13.73 -10.90 -7.84
C ILE A 147 14.54 -10.20 -6.73
N SER A 148 15.73 -9.69 -7.05
CA SER A 148 16.51 -8.89 -6.10
C SER A 148 15.82 -7.59 -5.69
N ALA A 149 15.14 -6.91 -6.61
CA ALA A 149 14.36 -5.71 -6.32
C ALA A 149 13.24 -6.01 -5.31
N ILE A 150 12.50 -7.10 -5.53
CA ILE A 150 11.42 -7.54 -4.63
C ILE A 150 11.97 -7.89 -3.25
N MET A 151 13.05 -8.67 -3.18
CA MET A 151 13.68 -9.06 -1.91
C MET A 151 14.19 -7.83 -1.12
N LEU A 152 14.85 -6.89 -1.80
CA LEU A 152 15.35 -5.68 -1.16
C LEU A 152 14.22 -4.75 -0.71
N GLY A 153 13.15 -4.64 -1.51
CA GLY A 153 11.93 -3.92 -1.14
C GLY A 153 11.27 -4.49 0.11
N MET A 154 11.13 -5.83 0.18
CA MET A 154 10.61 -6.49 1.38
C MET A 154 11.51 -6.25 2.61
N GLY A 155 12.84 -6.29 2.44
CA GLY A 155 13.79 -5.97 3.50
C GLY A 155 13.63 -4.54 4.03
N ARG A 156 13.37 -3.56 3.14
CA ARG A 156 13.06 -2.19 3.54
C ARG A 156 11.73 -2.09 4.29
N ALA A 157 10.70 -2.81 3.84
CA ALA A 157 9.41 -2.86 4.53
C ALA A 157 9.58 -3.32 5.98
N VAL A 158 10.35 -4.38 6.23
CA VAL A 158 10.63 -4.86 7.60
C VAL A 158 11.31 -3.78 8.46
N GLY A 159 12.15 -2.96 7.83
CA GLY A 159 12.85 -1.84 8.47
C GLY A 159 12.03 -0.55 8.61
N GLU A 160 10.87 -0.41 7.97
CA GLU A 160 9.99 0.76 8.10
C GLU A 160 9.13 0.67 9.36
N THR A 161 9.81 0.77 10.50
CA THR A 161 9.24 0.64 11.85
C THR A 161 8.28 1.79 12.19
N MET A 162 8.52 2.95 11.58
CA MET A 162 7.77 4.19 11.84
C MET A 162 6.35 4.14 11.28
N ILE A 163 6.16 3.51 10.12
CA ILE A 163 4.82 3.34 9.53
C ILE A 163 3.98 2.43 10.43
N VAL A 164 4.53 1.27 10.82
CA VAL A 164 3.82 0.31 11.68
C VAL A 164 3.43 0.96 13.00
N LEU A 165 4.36 1.65 13.67
CA LEU A 165 4.09 2.35 14.93
C LEU A 165 2.97 3.38 14.82
N THR A 166 2.99 4.20 13.76
CA THR A 166 2.03 5.28 13.57
C THR A 166 0.63 4.74 13.22
N VAL A 167 0.58 3.64 12.45
CA VAL A 167 -0.68 3.08 11.94
C VAL A 167 -1.33 2.12 12.94
N THR A 168 -0.59 1.21 13.57
CA THR A 168 -1.17 0.27 14.56
C THR A 168 -1.25 0.86 15.96
N GLY A 169 -0.43 1.84 16.29
CA GLY A 169 -0.39 2.40 17.64
C GLY A 169 0.14 1.43 18.70
N ASN A 170 0.86 0.37 18.30
CA ASN A 170 1.52 -0.58 19.20
C ASN A 170 0.55 -1.42 20.07
N THR A 171 -0.66 -1.73 19.57
CA THR A 171 -1.61 -2.61 20.28
C THR A 171 -1.09 -4.06 20.31
N PRO A 172 -0.85 -4.66 21.50
CA PRO A 172 -0.35 -6.03 21.63
C PRO A 172 -1.50 -7.05 21.56
N LEU A 173 -2.18 -7.14 20.42
CA LEU A 173 -3.13 -8.23 20.16
C LEU A 173 -2.38 -9.36 19.45
N THR A 174 -2.57 -10.59 19.94
CA THR A 174 -1.89 -11.81 19.44
C THR A 174 -2.83 -12.69 18.63
N ASP A 175 -4.04 -12.20 18.36
CA ASP A 175 -5.00 -12.89 17.53
C ASP A 175 -4.61 -12.77 16.05
N TRP A 176 -4.86 -13.83 15.28
CA TRP A 176 -4.50 -13.90 13.85
C TRP A 176 -5.47 -13.10 12.96
N ASN A 177 -6.18 -12.15 13.55
CA ASN A 177 -7.19 -11.35 12.89
C ASN A 177 -6.55 -10.15 12.18
N VAL A 178 -6.73 -10.06 10.86
CA VAL A 178 -6.17 -8.98 10.03
C VAL A 178 -6.85 -7.63 10.31
N PHE A 179 -8.02 -7.64 10.94
CA PHE A 179 -8.79 -6.46 11.33
C PHE A 179 -8.41 -5.89 12.71
N GLU A 180 -7.42 -6.47 13.36
CA GLU A 180 -6.89 -6.02 14.64
C GLU A 180 -5.49 -5.42 14.51
N GLY A 181 -5.07 -4.69 15.56
CA GLY A 181 -3.76 -4.07 15.63
C GLY A 181 -2.61 -5.07 15.76
N LEU A 182 -1.48 -4.75 15.14
CA LEU A 182 -0.25 -5.53 15.21
C LEU A 182 0.81 -4.81 16.03
N ARG A 183 1.49 -5.58 16.88
CA ARG A 183 2.71 -5.16 17.55
C ARG A 183 3.94 -5.81 16.91
N SER A 184 4.71 -5.04 16.14
CA SER A 184 5.96 -5.55 15.55
C SER A 184 7.10 -5.57 16.57
N LEU A 185 8.04 -6.51 16.40
CA LEU A 185 9.28 -6.55 17.20
C LEU A 185 10.04 -5.22 17.13
N THR A 186 10.06 -4.61 15.95
CA THR A 186 10.67 -3.30 15.71
C THR A 186 10.00 -2.18 16.49
N ALA A 187 8.67 -2.16 16.55
CA ALA A 187 7.88 -1.20 17.31
C ALA A 187 8.16 -1.33 18.81
N THR A 188 8.20 -2.56 19.32
CA THR A 188 8.52 -2.85 20.72
C THR A 188 9.92 -2.35 21.09
N ILE A 189 10.92 -2.64 20.26
CA ILE A 189 12.30 -2.16 20.51
C ILE A 189 12.35 -0.63 20.48
N ALA A 190 11.73 0.02 19.48
CA ALA A 190 11.80 1.47 19.34
C ALA A 190 11.09 2.24 20.49
N THR A 191 10.01 1.68 21.04
CA THR A 191 9.22 2.34 22.10
C THR A 191 9.70 2.00 23.50
N GLU A 192 10.04 0.74 23.77
CA GLU A 192 10.35 0.29 25.13
C GLU A 192 11.84 0.36 25.48
N LEU A 193 12.75 0.34 24.49
CA LEU A 193 14.20 0.39 24.76
C LEU A 193 14.63 1.72 25.41
N PRO A 194 14.15 2.90 24.94
CA PRO A 194 14.48 4.18 25.58
C PRO A 194 13.89 4.35 26.98
N GLU A 195 12.72 3.76 27.24
CA GLU A 195 12.00 3.83 28.52
C GLU A 195 12.55 2.86 29.58
N SER A 196 13.38 1.88 29.17
CA SER A 196 13.88 0.83 30.05
C SER A 196 15.14 1.26 30.82
N LYS A 197 15.17 0.99 32.13
CA LYS A 197 16.38 1.20 32.96
C LYS A 197 17.53 0.30 32.49
N VAL A 198 18.68 0.91 32.24
CA VAL A 198 19.91 0.22 31.84
C VAL A 198 20.29 -0.83 32.89
N GLY A 199 20.51 -2.07 32.43
CA GLY A 199 20.91 -3.20 33.28
C GLY A 199 19.75 -4.05 33.83
N SER A 200 18.49 -3.64 33.64
CA SER A 200 17.32 -4.45 33.98
C SER A 200 17.20 -5.72 33.12
N SER A 201 16.49 -6.74 33.62
CA SER A 201 16.20 -7.95 32.84
C SER A 201 15.42 -7.64 31.56
N HIS A 202 14.50 -6.67 31.62
CA HIS A 202 13.72 -6.21 30.47
C HIS A 202 14.61 -5.61 29.38
N TYR A 203 15.55 -4.73 29.76
CA TYR A 203 16.53 -4.15 28.84
C TYR A 203 17.35 -5.22 28.10
N ARG A 204 17.78 -6.28 28.80
CA ARG A 204 18.53 -7.40 28.20
C ARG A 204 17.68 -8.19 27.20
N LEU A 205 16.39 -8.40 27.50
CA LEU A 205 15.47 -9.07 26.59
C LEU A 205 15.25 -8.26 25.31
N LEU A 206 15.02 -6.94 25.42
CA LEU A 206 14.87 -6.07 24.26
C LEU A 206 16.14 -6.04 23.40
N PHE A 207 17.31 -6.01 24.04
CA PHE A 207 18.59 -6.07 23.32
C PHE A 207 18.78 -7.40 22.59
N LEU A 208 18.40 -8.51 23.21
CA LEU A 208 18.39 -9.83 22.56
C LEU A 208 17.42 -9.86 21.38
N SER A 209 16.20 -9.31 21.54
CA SER A 209 15.23 -9.20 20.44
C SER A 209 15.77 -8.37 19.28
N ALA A 210 16.48 -7.27 19.56
CA ALA A 210 17.13 -6.46 18.53
C ALA A 210 18.23 -7.24 17.80
N LEU A 211 19.03 -8.04 18.53
CA LEU A 211 20.06 -8.90 17.94
C LEU A 211 19.45 -10.00 17.06
N VAL A 212 18.36 -10.64 17.49
CA VAL A 212 17.64 -11.63 16.69
C VAL A 212 17.08 -11.02 15.41
N LEU A 213 16.46 -9.84 15.51
CA LEU A 213 15.94 -9.12 14.34
C LEU A 213 17.06 -8.71 13.38
N PHE A 214 18.20 -8.24 13.90
CA PHE A 214 19.38 -7.93 13.11
C PHE A 214 19.88 -9.16 12.36
N LEU A 215 20.03 -10.29 13.05
CA LEU A 215 20.49 -11.54 12.45
C LEU A 215 19.53 -12.03 11.36
N PHE A 216 18.22 -11.96 11.62
CA PHE A 216 17.19 -12.30 10.64
C PHE A 216 17.30 -11.43 9.37
N THR A 217 17.37 -10.11 9.55
CA THR A 217 17.48 -9.15 8.44
C THR A 217 18.78 -9.36 7.67
N PHE A 218 19.89 -9.62 8.37
CA PHE A 218 21.18 -9.91 7.79
C PHE A 218 21.15 -11.18 6.93
N ILE A 219 20.52 -12.25 7.41
CA ILE A 219 20.37 -13.51 6.67
C ILE A 219 19.54 -13.29 5.41
N VAL A 220 18.38 -12.64 5.52
CA VAL A 220 17.49 -12.39 4.38
C VAL A 220 18.20 -11.54 3.31
N ASN A 221 18.87 -10.46 3.70
CA ASN A 221 19.61 -9.61 2.78
C ASN A 221 20.81 -10.36 2.15
N SER A 222 21.50 -11.19 2.92
CA SER A 222 22.62 -12.00 2.43
C SER A 222 22.16 -13.06 1.43
N VAL A 223 21.01 -13.71 1.67
CA VAL A 223 20.39 -14.65 0.73
C VAL A 223 19.98 -13.92 -0.54
N ALA A 224 19.37 -12.74 -0.43
CA ALA A 224 18.97 -11.93 -1.57
C ALA A 224 20.16 -11.57 -2.47
N GLU A 225 21.27 -11.14 -1.88
CA GLU A 225 22.50 -10.83 -2.60
C GLU A 225 23.14 -12.08 -3.22
N SER A 226 23.14 -13.21 -2.50
CA SER A 226 23.69 -14.46 -3.03
C SER A 226 22.89 -14.98 -4.24
N VAL A 227 21.56 -14.89 -4.18
CA VAL A 227 20.68 -15.23 -5.31
C VAL A 227 20.97 -14.32 -6.51
N ARG A 228 21.13 -13.01 -6.27
CA ARG A 228 21.50 -12.03 -7.31
C ARG A 228 22.79 -12.42 -8.03
N GLN A 229 23.84 -12.74 -7.27
CA GLN A 229 25.15 -13.09 -7.81
C GLN A 229 25.09 -14.38 -8.62
N ARG A 230 24.50 -15.45 -8.07
CA ARG A 230 24.38 -16.75 -8.75
C ARG A 230 23.64 -16.64 -10.08
N LEU A 231 22.57 -15.86 -10.12
CA LEU A 231 21.80 -15.69 -11.35
C LEU A 231 22.55 -14.83 -12.37
N ARG A 232 23.22 -13.75 -11.94
CA ARG A 232 24.05 -12.93 -12.83
C ARG A 232 25.17 -13.74 -13.49
N ASP A 233 25.83 -14.62 -12.73
CA ASP A 233 26.89 -15.48 -13.27
C ASP A 233 26.36 -16.48 -14.29
N LYS A 234 25.18 -17.07 -14.04
CA LYS A 234 24.54 -18.04 -14.96
C LYS A 234 24.13 -17.44 -16.31
N TYR A 235 23.73 -16.16 -16.32
CA TYR A 235 23.31 -15.47 -17.56
C TYR A 235 24.42 -14.67 -18.24
N ARG A 236 25.56 -14.45 -17.56
CA ARG A 236 26.75 -13.85 -18.17
C ARG A 236 27.53 -14.84 -19.06
N SER A 237 27.25 -16.14 -18.92
CA SER A 237 27.86 -17.23 -19.70
C SER A 237 27.02 -17.71 -20.90
N LEU A 238 25.89 -17.05 -21.20
CA LEU A 238 25.06 -17.25 -22.39
C LEU A 238 25.26 -16.07 -23.35
#